data_AF-A0A9X0WPN6-F1
#
_entry.id   AF-A0A9X0WPN6-F1
#
_cell.length_a   1.000
_cell.length_b   1.000
_cell.length_c   1.000
_cell.angle_alpha   90.00
_cell.angle_beta   90.00
_cell.angle_gamma   90.00
#
_symmetry.space_group_name_H-M   'P 1'
#
loop_
_entity.id
_entity.type
_entity.pdbx_description
1 polymer ?
#
loop_
_entity_poly.entity_id
_entity_poly.type
_entity_poly.pdbx_seq_one_letter_code
_entity_poly.pdbx_strand_id
1 'polypeptide(L)'
;MSKEAYLQLKKEFLMRFAFNLGIAGIGLVLLIVMILNQSRYIPYLLVVMGMISLMNQVLVMPTKTKKVACEKEHPEWKDLSVKGVKVDSQEQSKRYGVSLIALLVVIGAFFAMYRPTLQAQKEQEEKVEVQQKLQPAVENIQKKEQSSREAVQSQMKDLLRTPSSSSETEATSGE
;
A
#
# COMPACT_ATOMS: atom_id res chain seq x y z
N MET A 1 22.20 40.06 -17.54
CA MET A 1 22.71 38.67 -17.70
C MET A 1 23.16 38.49 -19.15
N SER A 2 24.21 37.72 -19.47
CA SER A 2 24.61 37.49 -20.88
C SER A 2 23.71 36.46 -21.55
N LYS A 3 23.61 36.53 -22.89
CA LYS A 3 22.83 35.57 -23.71
C LYS A 3 23.26 34.12 -23.48
N GLU A 4 24.57 33.88 -23.37
CA GLU A 4 25.14 32.55 -23.10
C GLU A 4 24.75 32.03 -21.71
N ALA A 5 24.80 32.89 -20.69
CA ALA A 5 24.38 32.54 -19.35
C ALA A 5 22.87 32.22 -19.29
N TYR A 6 22.03 32.97 -20.03
CA TYR A 6 20.61 32.65 -20.15
C TYR A 6 20.38 31.29 -20.80
N LEU A 7 21.12 30.98 -21.88
CA LEU A 7 21.00 29.70 -22.57
C LEU A 7 21.41 28.51 -21.70
N GLN A 8 22.46 28.67 -20.89
CA GLN A 8 22.84 27.69 -19.87
C GLN A 8 21.71 27.51 -18.84
N LEU A 9 21.20 28.60 -18.26
CA LEU A 9 20.09 28.57 -17.31
C LEU A 9 18.85 27.87 -17.88
N LYS A 10 18.50 28.16 -19.15
CA LYS A 10 17.37 27.54 -19.86
C LYS A 10 17.56 26.04 -20.02
N LYS A 11 18.78 25.60 -20.35
CA LYS A 11 19.12 24.17 -20.48
C LYS A 11 19.08 23.46 -19.13
N GLU A 12 19.63 24.07 -18.08
CA GLU A 12 19.57 23.51 -16.71
C GLU A 12 18.13 23.36 -16.23
N PHE A 13 17.28 24.37 -16.44
CA PHE A 13 15.86 24.30 -16.11
C PHE A 13 15.19 23.14 -16.85
N LEU A 14 15.47 22.96 -18.14
CA LEU A 14 14.88 21.89 -18.95
C LEU A 14 15.32 20.49 -18.46
N MET A 15 16.60 20.32 -18.11
CA MET A 15 17.09 19.06 -17.54
C MET A 15 16.43 18.75 -16.19
N ARG A 16 16.33 19.75 -15.30
CA ARG A 16 15.66 19.59 -14.01
C ARG A 16 14.17 19.27 -14.19
N PHE A 17 13.51 19.91 -15.15
CA PHE A 17 12.12 19.65 -15.47
C PHE A 17 11.92 18.22 -15.97
N ALA A 18 12.75 17.75 -16.90
CA ALA A 18 12.71 16.38 -17.40
C ALA A 18 12.93 15.34 -16.28
N PHE A 19 13.88 15.59 -15.37
CA PHE A 19 14.11 14.73 -14.21
C PHE A 19 12.90 14.68 -13.26
N ASN A 20 12.28 15.82 -12.96
CA ASN A 20 11.03 15.88 -12.19
C ASN A 20 9.91 15.07 -12.85
N LEU A 21 9.75 15.22 -14.16
CA LEU A 21 8.74 14.49 -14.92
C LEU A 21 8.98 12.99 -14.87
N GLY A 22 10.25 12.56 -14.94
CA GLY A 22 10.65 11.17 -14.76
C GLY A 22 10.25 10.61 -13.39
N ILE A 23 10.58 11.32 -12.30
CA ILE A 23 10.19 10.91 -10.93
C ILE A 23 8.66 10.82 -10.83
N ALA A 24 7.93 11.84 -11.29
CA ALA A 24 6.47 11.83 -11.26
C ALA A 24 5.88 10.65 -12.03
N GLY A 25 6.44 10.32 -13.20
CA GLY A 25 6.03 9.15 -13.99
C GLY A 25 6.26 7.83 -13.25
N ILE A 26 7.43 7.65 -12.62
CA ILE A 26 7.71 6.46 -11.81
C ILE A 26 6.74 6.36 -10.64
N GLY A 27 6.50 7.46 -9.92
CA GLY A 27 5.55 7.49 -8.81
C GLY A 27 4.13 7.14 -9.23
N LEU A 28 3.69 7.60 -10.41
CA LEU A 28 2.38 7.27 -10.96
C LEU A 28 2.26 5.77 -11.25
N VAL A 29 3.28 5.15 -11.85
CA VAL A 29 3.30 3.70 -12.10
C VAL A 29 3.23 2.92 -10.79
N LEU A 30 4.04 3.31 -9.79
CA LEU A 30 4.01 2.67 -8.47
C LEU A 30 2.65 2.84 -7.78
N LEU A 31 2.03 4.02 -7.89
CA LEU A 31 0.70 4.29 -7.35
C LEU A 31 -0.36 3.36 -7.97
N ILE A 32 -0.35 3.20 -9.30
CA ILE A 32 -1.27 2.30 -10.00
C ILE A 32 -1.09 0.86 -9.48
N VAL A 33 0.15 0.38 -9.39
CA VAL A 33 0.46 -0.96 -8.87
C VAL A 33 -0.09 -1.14 -7.45
N MET A 34 0.08 -0.14 -6.59
CA MET A 34 -0.39 -0.21 -5.20
C MET A 34 -1.90 -0.19 -5.06
N ILE A 35 -2.60 0.60 -5.90
CA ILE A 35 -4.07 0.65 -5.93
C ILE A 35 -4.64 -0.72 -6.33
N LEU A 36 -4.09 -1.32 -7.39
CA LEU A 36 -4.54 -2.64 -7.87
C LEU A 36 -4.38 -3.75 -6.83
N ASN A 37 -3.42 -3.60 -5.92
CA ASN A 37 -3.14 -4.58 -4.87
C ASN A 37 -3.70 -4.19 -3.49
N GLN A 38 -4.60 -3.18 -3.42
CA GLN A 38 -5.17 -2.66 -2.17
C GLN A 38 -4.11 -2.41 -1.07
N SER A 39 -2.98 -1.83 -1.45
CA SER A 39 -1.86 -1.66 -0.53
C SER A 39 -2.17 -0.60 0.53
N ARG A 40 -1.96 -0.95 1.81
CA ARG A 40 -2.07 0.00 2.93
C ARG A 40 -1.01 1.11 2.91
N TYR A 41 0.03 0.96 2.08
CA TYR A 41 1.15 1.89 2.00
C TYR A 41 0.96 3.03 1.00
N ILE A 42 -0.19 3.10 0.30
CA ILE A 42 -0.52 4.20 -0.63
C ILE A 42 -0.27 5.59 -0.01
N PRO A 43 -0.76 5.91 1.21
CA PRO A 43 -0.49 7.23 1.81
C PRO A 43 1.00 7.47 2.06
N TYR A 44 1.78 6.44 2.42
CA TYR A 44 3.22 6.57 2.62
C TYR A 44 3.94 6.90 1.31
N LEU A 45 3.59 6.23 0.21
CA LEU A 45 4.11 6.54 -1.11
C LEU A 45 3.79 7.98 -1.51
N LEU A 46 2.55 8.44 -1.31
CA LEU A 46 2.15 9.82 -1.63
C LEU A 46 2.95 10.86 -0.83
N VAL A 47 3.18 10.61 0.47
CA VAL A 47 4.00 11.50 1.31
C VAL A 47 5.45 11.53 0.82
N VAL A 48 6.06 10.38 0.55
CA VAL A 48 7.45 10.31 0.04
C VAL A 48 7.58 11.02 -1.30
N MET A 49 6.67 10.75 -2.23
CA MET A 49 6.63 11.41 -3.54
C MET A 49 6.38 12.91 -3.42
N GLY A 50 5.51 13.33 -2.50
CA GLY A 50 5.25 14.74 -2.19
C GLY A 50 6.50 15.44 -1.66
N MET A 51 7.23 14.82 -0.74
CA MET A 51 8.46 15.36 -0.17
C MET A 51 9.60 15.45 -1.20
N ILE A 52 9.78 14.42 -2.02
CA ILE A 52 10.77 14.43 -3.12
C ILE A 52 10.43 15.54 -4.12
N SER A 53 9.15 15.69 -4.48
CA SER A 53 8.68 16.73 -5.39
C SER A 53 8.86 18.14 -4.80
N LEU A 54 8.58 18.33 -3.51
CA LEU A 54 8.75 19.62 -2.83
C LEU A 54 10.22 20.05 -2.78
N MET A 55 11.10 19.14 -2.35
CA MET A 55 12.54 19.40 -2.32
C MET A 55 13.04 19.78 -3.72
N ASN A 56 12.59 19.08 -4.75
CA ASN A 56 13.01 19.39 -6.11
C ASN A 56 12.40 20.70 -6.64
N GLN A 57 11.18 21.08 -6.26
CA GLN A 57 10.60 22.38 -6.59
C GLN A 57 11.40 23.54 -6.00
N VAL A 58 11.89 23.43 -4.76
CA VAL A 58 12.75 24.46 -4.14
C VAL A 58 14.04 24.66 -4.95
N LEU A 59 14.57 23.61 -5.59
CA LEU A 59 15.72 23.70 -6.47
C LEU A 59 15.39 24.25 -7.87
N VAL A 60 14.16 24.09 -8.36
CA VAL A 60 13.74 24.52 -9.71
C VAL A 60 13.17 25.93 -9.73
N MET A 61 12.40 26.31 -8.72
CA MET A 61 11.72 27.62 -8.62
C MET A 61 12.69 28.80 -8.79
N PRO A 62 13.88 28.82 -8.16
CA PRO A 62 14.85 29.91 -8.36
C PRO A 62 15.32 30.02 -9.82
N THR A 63 15.52 28.90 -10.50
CA THR A 63 15.92 28.89 -11.92
C THR A 63 14.80 29.35 -12.84
N LYS A 64 13.55 28.97 -12.53
CA LYS A 64 12.34 29.42 -13.24
C LYS A 64 12.16 30.93 -13.10
N THR A 65 12.26 31.46 -11.89
CA THR A 65 12.10 32.91 -11.64
C THR A 65 13.17 33.72 -12.37
N LYS A 66 14.43 33.29 -12.31
CA LYS A 66 15.53 33.94 -13.05
C LYS A 66 15.30 33.90 -14.56
N LYS A 67 14.87 32.75 -15.10
CA LYS A 67 14.55 32.59 -16.52
C LYS A 67 13.43 33.53 -16.94
N VAL A 68 12.33 33.58 -16.18
CA VAL A 68 11.18 34.44 -16.48
C VAL A 68 11.53 35.93 -16.38
N ALA A 69 12.37 36.31 -15.42
CA ALA A 69 12.86 37.69 -15.32
C ALA A 69 13.67 38.09 -16.58
N CYS A 70 14.58 37.22 -17.04
CA CYS A 70 15.33 37.47 -18.28
C CYS A 70 14.44 37.48 -19.53
N GLU A 71 13.43 36.62 -19.62
CA GLU A 71 12.47 36.62 -20.74
C GLU A 71 11.58 37.87 -20.76
N LYS A 72 11.40 38.53 -19.62
CA LYS A 72 10.68 39.81 -19.54
C LYS A 72 11.54 40.97 -20.05
N GLU A 73 12.83 40.95 -19.75
CA GLU A 73 13.79 41.95 -20.24
C GLU A 73 14.14 41.75 -21.72
N HIS A 74 14.18 40.49 -22.16
CA HIS A 74 14.57 40.07 -23.51
C HIS A 74 13.60 39.03 -24.08
N PRO A 75 12.41 39.46 -24.55
CA PRO A 75 11.39 38.56 -25.09
C PRO A 75 11.88 37.74 -26.29
N GLU A 76 12.82 38.27 -27.07
CA GLU A 76 13.46 37.61 -28.22
C GLU A 76 14.31 36.39 -27.83
N TRP A 77 14.66 36.24 -26.54
CA TRP A 77 15.44 35.09 -26.07
C TRP A 77 14.60 33.82 -25.88
N LYS A 78 13.28 33.96 -25.84
CA LYS A 78 12.35 32.86 -25.59
C LYS A 78 12.40 31.80 -26.69
N ASP A 79 12.63 32.21 -27.92
CA ASP A 79 12.70 31.32 -29.09
C ASP A 79 14.10 30.77 -29.36
N LEU A 80 15.12 31.23 -28.63
CA LEU A 80 16.49 30.75 -28.81
C LEU A 80 16.60 29.27 -28.41
N SER A 81 17.20 28.48 -29.29
CA SER A 81 17.45 27.07 -29.02
C SER A 81 18.60 26.88 -28.03
N VAL A 82 18.45 25.90 -27.14
CA VAL A 82 19.53 25.43 -26.25
C VAL A 82 20.39 24.33 -26.89
N LYS A 83 20.14 23.98 -28.16
CA LYS A 83 20.96 23.01 -28.91
C LYS A 83 22.39 23.53 -29.04
N GLY A 84 23.38 22.74 -28.61
CA GLY A 84 24.80 23.08 -28.66
C GLY A 84 25.36 23.81 -27.42
N VAL A 85 24.52 24.22 -26.48
CA VAL A 85 24.98 24.91 -25.25
C VAL A 85 25.68 23.92 -24.34
N LYS A 86 26.96 24.15 -24.04
CA LYS A 86 27.73 23.36 -23.07
C LYS A 86 27.35 23.84 -21.66
N VAL A 87 26.65 22.99 -20.93
CA VAL A 87 26.47 23.13 -19.48
C VAL A 87 27.63 22.37 -18.86
N ASP A 88 28.19 22.87 -17.76
CA ASP A 88 29.18 22.14 -16.98
C ASP A 88 28.55 20.83 -16.49
N SER A 89 28.72 19.78 -17.29
CA SER A 89 28.02 18.51 -17.09
C SER A 89 28.70 17.69 -16.01
N GLN A 90 29.92 18.05 -15.59
CA GLN A 90 30.71 17.27 -14.65
C GLN A 90 30.27 17.51 -13.22
N GLU A 91 29.98 18.75 -12.82
CA GLU A 91 29.35 19.01 -11.53
C GLU A 91 27.90 18.57 -11.48
N GLN A 92 27.16 18.78 -12.57
CA GLN A 92 25.76 18.38 -12.64
C GLN A 92 25.60 16.85 -12.61
N SER A 93 26.39 16.10 -13.38
CA SER A 93 26.31 14.62 -13.37
C SER A 93 26.68 14.02 -12.02
N LYS A 94 27.62 14.63 -11.28
CA LYS A 94 27.94 14.23 -9.90
C LYS A 94 26.73 14.43 -8.97
N ARG A 95 26.07 15.59 -9.07
CA ARG A 95 24.90 15.92 -8.23
C ARG A 95 23.68 15.07 -8.57
N TYR A 96 23.37 14.85 -9.85
CA TYR A 96 22.26 14.00 -10.28
C TYR A 96 22.57 12.51 -10.14
N GLY A 97 23.83 12.10 -10.27
CA GLY A 97 24.25 10.71 -10.13
C GLY A 97 23.96 10.18 -8.72
N VAL A 98 24.29 10.96 -7.69
CA VAL A 98 23.94 10.61 -6.30
C VAL A 98 22.43 10.56 -6.10
N SER A 99 21.68 11.52 -6.64
CA SER A 99 20.21 11.54 -6.56
C SER A 99 19.57 10.36 -7.29
N LEU A 100 20.12 9.95 -8.44
CA LEU A 100 19.65 8.82 -9.23
C LEU A 100 19.93 7.49 -8.52
N ILE A 101 21.11 7.32 -7.92
CA ILE A 101 21.44 6.14 -7.12
C ILE A 101 20.51 6.06 -5.89
N ALA A 102 20.30 7.17 -5.19
CA ALA A 102 19.37 7.23 -4.07
C ALA A 102 17.94 6.86 -4.49
N LEU A 103 17.48 7.33 -5.65
CA LEU A 103 16.18 6.96 -6.20
C LEU A 103 16.08 5.46 -6.50
N LEU A 104 17.12 4.86 -7.10
CA LEU A 104 17.17 3.41 -7.34
C LEU A 104 17.13 2.60 -6.05
N VAL A 105 17.81 3.05 -4.99
CA VAL A 105 17.77 2.41 -3.67
C VAL A 105 16.37 2.47 -3.08
N VAL A 106 15.68 3.61 -3.16
CA VAL A 106 14.29 3.76 -2.69
C VAL A 106 13.35 2.83 -3.47
N ILE A 107 13.49 2.76 -4.79
CA ILE A 107 12.70 1.86 -5.63
C ILE A 107 13.00 0.39 -5.28
N GLY A 108 14.28 0.03 -5.13
CA GLY A 108 14.69 -1.33 -4.75
C GLY A 108 14.16 -1.74 -3.38
N ALA A 109 14.25 -0.86 -2.38
CA ALA A 109 13.70 -1.09 -1.05
C ALA A 109 12.17 -1.22 -1.07
N PHE A 110 11.49 -0.41 -1.90
CA PHE A 110 10.05 -0.54 -2.12
C PHE A 110 9.70 -1.94 -2.63
N PHE A 111 10.34 -2.40 -3.71
CA PHE A 111 10.08 -3.75 -4.24
C PHE A 111 10.43 -4.87 -3.25
N ALA A 112 11.49 -4.69 -2.46
CA ALA A 112 11.88 -5.63 -1.41
C ALA A 112 10.85 -5.72 -0.28
N MET A 113 10.24 -4.61 0.14
CA MET A 113 9.15 -4.60 1.14
C MET A 113 7.79 -5.01 0.55
N TYR A 114 7.58 -4.78 -0.75
CA TYR A 114 6.34 -5.08 -1.44
C TYR A 114 6.15 -6.58 -1.73
N ARG A 115 7.23 -7.32 -2.04
CA ARG A 115 7.17 -8.79 -2.19
C ARG A 115 6.63 -9.53 -0.96
N PRO A 116 7.11 -9.26 0.28
CA PRO A 116 6.57 -9.88 1.48
C PRO A 116 5.08 -9.58 1.70
N THR A 117 4.62 -8.38 1.34
CA THR A 117 3.22 -7.98 1.54
C THR A 117 2.26 -8.65 0.56
N LEU A 118 2.71 -8.98 -0.67
CA LEU A 118 1.93 -9.82 -1.58
C LEU A 118 1.78 -11.26 -1.08
N GLN A 119 2.81 -11.81 -0.41
CA GLN A 119 2.71 -13.14 0.20
C GLN A 119 1.77 -13.13 1.40
N ALA A 120 1.88 -12.13 2.27
CA ALA A 120 0.99 -11.97 3.42
C ALA A 120 -0.48 -11.74 3.03
N GLN A 121 -0.73 -11.01 1.92
CA GLN A 121 -2.08 -10.85 1.37
C GLN A 121 -2.65 -12.16 0.84
N LYS A 122 -1.88 -12.93 0.07
CA LYS A 122 -2.32 -14.27 -0.38
C LYS A 122 -2.65 -15.19 0.78
N GLU A 123 -1.84 -15.17 1.83
CA GLU A 123 -2.07 -15.99 3.02
C GLU A 123 -3.33 -15.54 3.81
N GLN A 124 -3.63 -14.24 3.83
CA GLN A 124 -4.89 -13.73 4.39
C GLN A 124 -6.11 -14.11 3.54
N GLU A 125 -6.02 -13.97 2.22
CA GLU A 125 -7.09 -14.33 1.29
C GLU A 125 -7.41 -15.83 1.39
N GLU A 126 -6.39 -16.68 1.42
CA GLU A 126 -6.52 -18.12 1.65
C GLU A 126 -7.14 -18.41 3.03
N LYS A 127 -6.71 -17.73 4.11
CA LYS A 127 -7.32 -17.88 5.44
C LYS A 127 -8.79 -17.52 5.46
N VAL A 128 -9.19 -16.46 4.75
CA VAL A 128 -10.60 -16.02 4.67
C VAL A 128 -11.43 -17.01 3.86
N GLU A 129 -10.91 -17.52 2.74
CA GLU A 129 -11.57 -18.54 1.92
C GLU A 129 -11.73 -19.86 2.71
N VAL A 130 -10.70 -20.29 3.43
CA VAL A 130 -10.74 -21.47 4.30
C VAL A 130 -11.73 -21.28 5.44
N GLN A 131 -11.74 -20.12 6.11
CA GLN A 131 -12.73 -19.78 7.14
C GLN A 131 -14.17 -19.81 6.60
N GLN A 132 -14.39 -19.25 5.41
CA GLN A 132 -15.70 -19.22 4.78
C GLN A 132 -16.18 -20.63 4.38
N LYS A 133 -15.28 -21.50 3.91
CA LYS A 133 -15.60 -22.91 3.67
C LYS A 133 -15.86 -23.71 4.94
N LEU A 134 -15.16 -23.40 6.03
CA LEU A 134 -15.33 -24.10 7.30
C LEU A 134 -16.53 -23.60 8.11
N GLN A 135 -17.01 -22.37 7.93
CA GLN A 135 -18.20 -21.85 8.62
C GLN A 135 -19.42 -22.78 8.60
N PRO A 136 -19.90 -23.28 7.43
CA PRO A 136 -21.06 -24.16 7.39
C PRO A 136 -20.79 -25.51 8.09
N ALA A 137 -19.54 -25.99 8.08
CA ALA A 137 -19.17 -27.20 8.81
C ALA A 137 -19.17 -26.98 10.33
N VAL A 138 -18.66 -25.83 10.79
CA VAL A 138 -18.67 -25.44 12.21
C VAL A 138 -20.09 -25.24 12.72
N GLU A 139 -20.96 -24.55 11.96
CA GLU A 139 -22.37 -24.39 12.32
C GLU A 139 -23.13 -25.72 12.38
N ASN A 140 -22.82 -26.66 11.48
CA ASN A 140 -23.44 -27.99 11.48
C ASN A 140 -23.00 -28.81 12.71
N ILE A 141 -21.71 -28.76 13.06
CA ILE A 141 -21.17 -29.40 14.26
C ILE A 141 -21.82 -28.81 15.52
N GLN A 142 -21.96 -27.49 15.59
CA GLN A 142 -22.55 -26.81 16.75
C GLN A 142 -24.04 -27.14 16.92
N LYS A 143 -24.81 -27.18 15.82
CA LYS A 143 -26.21 -27.66 15.83
C LYS A 143 -26.33 -29.11 16.28
N LYS A 144 -25.44 -29.98 15.79
CA LYS A 144 -25.43 -31.40 16.17
C LYS A 144 -25.10 -31.57 17.66
N GLU A 145 -24.17 -30.78 18.17
CA GLU A 145 -23.82 -30.79 19.59
C GLU A 145 -24.98 -30.29 20.47
N GLN A 146 -25.66 -29.21 20.09
CA GLN A 146 -26.86 -28.74 20.79
C GLN A 146 -27.98 -29.78 20.77
N SER A 147 -28.27 -30.37 19.62
CA SER A 147 -29.29 -31.42 19.50
C SER A 147 -28.95 -32.64 20.36
N SER A 148 -27.67 -33.02 20.42
CA SER A 148 -27.23 -34.13 21.27
C SER A 148 -27.34 -33.80 22.76
N ARG A 149 -27.03 -32.57 23.19
CA ARG A 149 -27.19 -32.11 24.57
C ARG A 149 -28.66 -32.05 24.99
N GLU A 150 -29.53 -31.56 24.12
CA GLU A 150 -30.98 -31.52 24.36
C GLU A 150 -31.58 -32.94 24.47
N ALA A 151 -31.14 -33.87 23.61
CA ALA A 151 -31.57 -35.27 23.67
C ALA A 151 -31.16 -35.95 24.99
N VAL A 152 -29.94 -35.70 25.47
CA VAL A 152 -29.46 -36.21 26.76
C VAL A 152 -30.23 -35.61 27.92
N GLN A 153 -30.52 -34.30 27.89
CA GLN A 153 -31.37 -33.66 28.90
C GLN A 153 -32.79 -34.22 28.91
N SER A 154 -33.37 -34.49 27.74
CA SER A 154 -34.71 -35.09 27.62
C SER A 154 -34.75 -36.49 28.23
N GLN A 155 -33.78 -37.36 27.89
CA GLN A 155 -33.71 -38.70 28.46
C GLN A 155 -33.51 -38.68 29.98
N MET A 156 -32.67 -37.77 30.50
CA MET A 156 -32.43 -37.65 31.94
C MET A 156 -33.70 -37.17 32.67
N LYS A 157 -34.49 -36.31 32.03
CA LYS A 157 -35.77 -35.81 32.55
C LYS A 157 -36.86 -36.89 32.54
N ASP A 158 -36.85 -37.79 31.55
CA ASP A 158 -37.76 -38.94 31.49
C ASP A 158 -37.37 -40.04 32.49
N LEU A 159 -36.08 -40.31 32.71
CA LEU A 159 -35.60 -41.22 33.75
C LEU A 159 -35.95 -40.73 35.17
N LEU A 160 -35.95 -39.42 35.41
CA LEU A 160 -36.43 -38.85 36.68
C LEU A 160 -37.96 -38.87 36.83
N ARG A 161 -38.71 -39.18 35.75
CA ARG A 161 -40.18 -39.13 35.73
C ARG A 161 -40.85 -40.50 35.85
N THR A 162 -40.11 -41.61 35.68
CA THR A 162 -40.65 -42.96 35.97
C THR A 162 -40.85 -43.16 37.47
N PRO A 163 -42.08 -43.40 37.97
CA PRO A 163 -42.30 -43.75 39.37
C PRO A 163 -41.85 -45.20 39.59
N SER A 164 -40.95 -45.43 40.56
CA SER A 164 -40.76 -46.77 41.14
C SER A 164 -42.09 -47.24 41.72
N SER A 165 -42.72 -48.22 41.09
CA SER A 165 -43.81 -49.00 41.68
C SER A 165 -43.70 -50.46 41.25
N SER A 166 -43.21 -51.29 42.18
CA SER A 166 -43.57 -52.70 42.46
C SER A 166 -42.67 -53.11 43.63
N SER A 167 -43.13 -53.61 44.78
CA SER A 167 -44.21 -54.55 45.03
C SER A 167 -44.67 -54.48 46.50
N GLU A 168 -45.99 -54.46 46.73
CA GLU A 168 -46.61 -54.91 47.98
C GLU A 168 -46.45 -56.43 48.10
N THR A 169 -46.11 -56.92 49.30
CA THR A 169 -46.35 -58.32 49.70
C THR A 169 -47.35 -58.32 50.85
N GLU A 170 -48.56 -58.78 50.55
CA GLU A 170 -49.55 -59.31 51.49
C GLU A 170 -48.94 -60.40 52.38
N ALA A 171 -49.20 -60.35 53.69
CA ALA A 171 -49.51 -61.53 54.48
C ALA A 171 -50.24 -61.13 55.77
N THR A 172 -51.48 -61.61 55.86
CA THR A 172 -52.42 -61.49 56.97
C THR A 172 -52.22 -62.61 58.01
N SER A 173 -52.85 -62.44 59.18
CA SER A 173 -53.17 -63.46 60.22
C SER A 173 -52.02 -63.90 61.14
N GLY A 174 -52.16 -64.00 62.46
CA GLY A 174 -53.28 -63.86 63.40
C GLY A 174 -52.79 -64.23 64.80
N GLU A 175 -53.50 -63.73 65.82
CA GLU A 175 -53.51 -64.08 67.26
C GLU A 175 -52.20 -64.26 68.05
#